data_AF-A0A2D7ZGW0-F1
#
_entry.id   AF-A0A2D7ZGW0-F1
#
_cell.length_a   1.000
_cell.length_b   1.000
_cell.length_c   1.000
_cell.angle_alpha   90.00
_cell.angle_beta   90.00
_cell.angle_gamma   90.00
#
_symmetry.space_group_name_H-M   'P 1'
#
loop_
_entity.id
_entity.type
_entity.pdbx_description
1 polymer ?
#
loop_
_entity_poly.entity_id
_entity_poly.type
_entity_poly.pdbx_seq_one_letter_code
_entity_poly.pdbx_strand_id
1 'polypeptide(L)'
;MGNDPLAPLRARFTQRCVDDVATLRSLLNQDPVVRREPLRMLAHRLSGIAGSFGHTSLSTLAGDIDYDLTQDQLVTDEKLSELVTALELIIREVRGSGPTGS
;
A
#
# COMPACT_ATOMS: atom_id res chain seq x y z
N MET A 1 -27.93 15.79 -1.54
CA MET A 1 -26.61 15.42 -2.08
C MET A 1 -25.66 15.26 -0.91
N GLY A 2 -25.52 14.04 -0.40
CA GLY A 2 -24.53 13.78 0.65
C GLY A 2 -23.16 13.69 0.00
N ASN A 3 -22.36 14.75 0.10
CA ASN A 3 -20.93 14.65 -0.18
C ASN A 3 -20.38 13.62 0.81
N ASP A 4 -19.90 12.47 0.32
CA ASP A 4 -19.12 11.57 1.18
C ASP A 4 -17.92 12.40 1.69
N PRO A 5 -17.87 12.76 2.99
CA PRO A 5 -16.80 13.60 3.53
C PRO A 5 -15.43 12.92 3.40
N LEU A 6 -15.41 11.60 3.17
CA LEU A 6 -14.23 10.80 2.95
C LEU A 6 -13.83 10.73 1.48
N ALA A 7 -14.66 11.16 0.53
CA ALA A 7 -14.31 11.17 -0.91
C ALA A 7 -12.95 11.84 -1.21
N PRO A 8 -12.65 13.06 -0.72
CA PRO A 8 -11.33 13.68 -0.94
C PRO A 8 -10.20 12.94 -0.22
N LEU A 9 -10.49 12.29 0.92
CA LEU A 9 -9.51 11.50 1.66
C LEU A 9 -9.17 10.19 0.94
N ARG A 10 -10.19 9.49 0.40
CA ARG A 10 -10.02 8.30 -0.44
C ARG A 10 -9.23 8.64 -1.70
N ALA A 11 -9.55 9.74 -2.37
CA ALA A 11 -8.81 10.18 -3.56
C ALA A 11 -7.32 10.44 -3.26
N ARG A 12 -7.02 11.10 -2.13
CA ARG A 12 -5.64 11.30 -1.66
C ARG A 12 -4.95 9.97 -1.31
N PHE A 13 -5.65 9.06 -0.65
CA PHE A 13 -5.15 7.72 -0.36
C PHE A 13 -4.81 6.96 -1.64
N THR A 14 -5.68 6.97 -2.66
CA THR A 14 -5.41 6.33 -3.95
C THR A 14 -4.22 6.92 -4.66
N GLN A 15 -4.08 8.26 -4.70
CA GLN A 15 -2.87 8.90 -5.24
C GLN A 15 -1.63 8.45 -4.49
N ARG A 16 -1.72 8.37 -3.16
CA ARG A 16 -0.63 7.85 -2.33
C ARG A 16 -0.27 6.40 -2.68
N CYS A 17 -1.26 5.52 -2.87
CA CYS A 17 -1.01 4.14 -3.28
C CYS A 17 -0.23 4.06 -4.60
N VAL A 18 -0.49 4.96 -5.55
CA VAL A 18 0.26 5.04 -6.82
C VAL A 18 1.73 5.38 -6.55
N ASP A 19 1.99 6.38 -5.71
CA ASP A 19 3.35 6.76 -5.30
C ASP A 19 4.05 5.65 -4.50
N ASP A 20 3.31 4.97 -3.62
CA ASP A 20 3.81 3.87 -2.80
C ASP A 20 4.19 2.66 -3.68
N VAL A 21 3.42 2.36 -4.74
CA VAL A 21 3.76 1.33 -5.74
C VAL A 21 5.05 1.67 -6.50
N ALA A 22 5.18 2.92 -6.96
CA ALA A 22 6.39 3.37 -7.64
C ALA A 22 7.63 3.25 -6.73
N THR A 23 7.45 3.64 -5.46
CA THR A 23 8.49 3.53 -4.43
C THR A 23 8.87 2.06 -4.19
N LEU A 24 7.89 1.18 -3.95
CA LEU A 24 8.12 -0.25 -3.74
C LEU A 24 8.88 -0.90 -4.91
N ARG A 25 8.52 -0.55 -6.15
CA ARG A 25 9.25 -1.02 -7.33
C ARG A 25 10.70 -0.53 -7.39
N SER A 26 10.95 0.71 -6.97
CA SER A 26 12.33 1.21 -6.88
C SER A 26 13.11 0.47 -5.80
N LEU A 27 12.50 0.23 -4.64
CA LEU A 27 13.11 -0.53 -3.53
C LEU A 27 13.40 -1.99 -3.90
N LEU A 28 12.57 -2.62 -4.72
CA LEU A 28 12.81 -3.99 -5.20
C LEU A 28 14.14 -4.13 -5.96
N ASN A 29 14.62 -3.06 -6.61
CA ASN A 29 15.89 -3.04 -7.34
C ASN A 29 17.10 -2.66 -6.47
N GLN A 30 16.88 -2.36 -5.18
CA GLN A 30 17.94 -1.99 -4.24
C GLN A 30 18.37 -3.21 -3.41
N ASP A 31 19.58 -3.11 -2.86
CA ASP A 31 20.09 -4.09 -1.91
C ASP A 31 19.13 -4.26 -0.70
N PRO A 32 18.85 -5.50 -0.26
CA PRO A 32 17.95 -5.78 0.87
C PRO A 32 18.28 -5.01 2.15
N VAL A 33 19.56 -4.74 2.42
CA VAL A 33 20.01 -3.99 3.60
C VAL A 33 19.69 -2.50 3.44
N VAL A 34 19.93 -1.94 2.25
CA VAL A 34 19.69 -0.52 1.96
C VAL A 34 18.19 -0.20 1.94
N ARG A 35 17.38 -1.09 1.34
CA ARG A 35 15.93 -0.89 1.21
C ARG A 35 15.15 -1.11 2.50
N ARG A 36 15.75 -1.72 3.52
CA ARG A 36 15.08 -2.19 4.74
C ARG A 36 14.34 -1.07 5.48
N GLU A 37 15.02 0.02 5.81
CA GLU A 37 14.43 1.13 6.58
C GLU A 37 13.35 1.89 5.76
N PRO A 38 13.58 2.26 4.49
CA PRO A 38 12.53 2.81 3.63
C PRO A 38 11.29 1.90 3.52
N LEU A 39 11.51 0.59 3.36
CA LEU A 39 10.43 -0.38 3.25
C LEU A 39 9.63 -0.50 4.54
N ARG A 40 10.31 -0.51 5.70
CA ARG A 40 9.65 -0.57 7.02
C ARG A 40 8.76 0.65 7.24
N MET A 41 9.30 1.85 6.96
CA MET A 41 8.53 3.09 7.05
C MET A 41 7.30 3.11 6.14
N LEU A 42 7.43 2.58 4.92
CA LEU A 42 6.33 2.46 3.98
C LEU A 42 5.29 1.44 4.46
N ALA A 43 5.71 0.26 4.91
CA ALA A 43 4.86 -0.80 5.42
C ALA A 43 4.09 -0.38 6.68
N HIS A 44 4.78 0.21 7.66
CA HIS A 44 4.19 0.77 8.87
C HIS A 44 3.09 1.80 8.55
N ARG A 45 3.35 2.65 7.57
CA ARG A 45 2.41 3.67 7.17
C ARG A 45 1.21 3.09 6.42
N LEU A 46 1.44 2.14 5.52
CA LEU A 46 0.40 1.44 4.77
C LEU A 46 -0.53 0.68 5.70
N SER A 47 0.00 0.00 6.74
CA SER A 47 -0.82 -0.74 7.69
C SER A 47 -1.84 0.18 8.39
N GLY A 48 -1.40 1.33 8.90
CA GLY A 48 -2.30 2.27 9.57
C GLY A 48 -3.35 2.88 8.63
N ILE A 49 -2.93 3.36 7.46
CA ILE A 49 -3.84 4.08 6.55
C ILE A 49 -4.79 3.15 5.81
N ALA A 50 -4.34 1.95 5.38
CA ALA A 50 -5.18 0.98 4.68
C ALA A 50 -6.34 0.50 5.57
N GLY A 51 -6.07 0.22 6.84
CA GLY A 51 -7.11 -0.16 7.81
C GLY A 51 -8.18 0.94 8.00
N SER A 52 -7.76 2.21 7.97
CA SER A 52 -8.67 3.36 8.11
C SER A 52 -9.69 3.48 6.96
N PHE A 53 -9.38 2.94 5.78
CA PHE A 53 -10.27 2.95 4.62
C PHE A 53 -10.98 1.60 4.36
N GLY A 54 -10.79 0.62 5.26
CA GLY A 54 -11.43 -0.70 5.15
C GLY A 54 -10.66 -1.74 4.34
N HIS A 55 -9.41 -1.47 3.97
CA HIS A 55 -8.55 -2.41 3.25
C HIS A 55 -7.81 -3.33 4.22
N THR A 56 -8.54 -4.16 4.97
CA THR A 56 -7.99 -5.00 6.04
C THR A 56 -6.90 -5.95 5.55
N SER A 57 -7.06 -6.59 4.39
CA SER A 57 -6.04 -7.51 3.86
C SER A 57 -4.72 -6.80 3.55
N LEU A 58 -4.78 -5.61 2.95
CA LEU A 58 -3.59 -4.77 2.71
C LEU A 58 -2.98 -4.32 4.05
N SER A 59 -3.83 -3.92 5.00
CA SER A 59 -3.41 -3.50 6.33
C SER A 59 -2.63 -4.59 7.05
N THR A 60 -3.13 -5.83 7.03
CA THR A 60 -2.48 -6.98 7.64
C THR A 60 -1.18 -7.31 6.93
N LEU A 61 -1.17 -7.41 5.60
CA LEU A 61 0.05 -7.71 4.83
C LEU A 61 1.16 -6.69 5.08
N ALA A 62 0.81 -5.40 5.08
CA ALA A 62 1.76 -4.33 5.40
C ALA A 62 2.23 -4.39 6.86
N GLY A 63 1.34 -4.76 7.79
CA GLY A 63 1.69 -4.96 9.20
C GLY A 63 2.66 -6.12 9.41
N ASP A 64 2.46 -7.24 8.72
CA ASP A 64 3.35 -8.39 8.78
C ASP A 64 4.74 -8.04 8.22
N ILE A 65 4.81 -7.26 7.14
CA ILE A 65 6.07 -6.77 6.57
C ILE A 65 6.79 -5.83 7.57
N ASP A 66 6.07 -4.89 8.18
CA ASP A 66 6.63 -3.98 9.21
C ASP A 66 7.17 -4.77 10.41
N TYR A 67 6.42 -5.76 10.86
CA TYR A 67 6.80 -6.65 11.96
C TYR A 67 8.07 -7.44 11.62
N ASP A 68 8.12 -8.10 10.47
CA ASP A 68 9.30 -8.85 10.02
C ASP A 68 10.54 -7.96 9.97
N LEU A 69 10.44 -6.77 9.39
CA LEU A 69 11.55 -5.82 9.30
C LEU A 69 12.00 -5.31 10.68
N THR A 70 11.08 -5.19 11.63
CA THR A 70 11.38 -4.83 13.03
C THR A 70 12.11 -5.97 13.75
N GLN A 71 11.83 -7.22 13.40
CA GLN A 71 12.50 -8.41 13.93
C GLN A 71 13.81 -8.78 13.20
N ASP A 72 14.36 -7.87 12.39
CA ASP A 72 15.56 -8.14 11.57
C ASP A 72 15.39 -9.30 10.56
N GLN A 73 14.14 -9.63 10.22
CA GLN A 73 13.84 -10.66 9.23
C GLN A 73 13.91 -10.10 7.82
N LEU A 74 14.36 -10.94 6.89
CA LEU A 74 14.33 -10.62 5.47
C LEU A 74 12.92 -10.81 4.93
N VAL A 75 12.43 -9.78 4.24
CA VAL A 75 11.17 -9.86 3.48
C VAL A 75 11.48 -10.40 2.09
N THR A 76 10.82 -11.49 1.73
CA THR A 76 10.99 -12.13 0.42
C THR A 76 10.45 -11.24 -0.68
N ASP A 77 11.04 -11.33 -1.88
CA ASP A 77 10.55 -10.60 -3.05
C ASP A 77 9.11 -11.01 -3.42
N GLU A 78 8.71 -12.24 -3.11
CA GLU A 78 7.33 -12.73 -3.26
C GLU A 78 6.36 -11.93 -2.39
N LYS A 79 6.66 -11.77 -1.09
CA LYS A 79 5.82 -10.99 -0.16
C LYS A 79 5.76 -9.51 -0.54
N LEU A 80 6.84 -8.96 -1.09
CA LEU A 80 6.85 -7.60 -1.64
C LEU A 80 6.02 -7.49 -2.93
N SER A 81 6.09 -8.49 -3.80
CA SER A 81 5.28 -8.56 -5.02
C SER A 81 3.79 -8.67 -4.69
N GLU A 82 3.43 -9.42 -3.65
CA GLU A 82 2.06 -9.47 -3.11
C GLU A 82 1.59 -8.08 -2.63
N LEU A 83 2.43 -7.35 -1.90
CA LEU A 83 2.10 -5.99 -1.43
C LEU A 83 1.86 -5.04 -2.61
N VAL A 84 2.72 -5.09 -3.64
CA VAL A 84 2.55 -4.31 -4.87
C VAL A 84 1.24 -4.68 -5.57
N THR A 85 0.97 -5.97 -5.72
CA THR A 85 -0.26 -6.48 -6.36
C THR A 85 -1.51 -6.01 -5.61
N ALA A 86 -1.50 -6.07 -4.28
CA ALA A 86 -2.61 -5.61 -3.44
C ALA A 86 -2.87 -4.10 -3.63
N LEU A 87 -1.83 -3.28 -3.69
CA LEU A 87 -1.95 -1.84 -3.96
C LEU A 87 -2.49 -1.56 -5.37
N GLU A 88 -2.01 -2.30 -6.38
CA GLU A 88 -2.47 -2.16 -7.76
C GLU A 88 -3.95 -2.53 -7.92
N LEU A 89 -4.42 -3.55 -7.21
CA LEU A 89 -5.84 -3.90 -7.17
C LEU A 89 -6.68 -2.75 -6.63
N ILE A 90 -6.30 -2.14 -5.50
CA ILE A 90 -7.02 -0.98 -4.93
C ILE A 90 -7.04 0.19 -5.91
N ILE A 91 -5.90 0.50 -6.54
CA ILE A 91 -5.82 1.56 -7.55
C ILE A 91 -6.78 1.28 -8.71
N ARG A 92 -6.86 0.02 -9.15
CA ARG A 92 -7.73 -0.41 -10.24
C ARG A 92 -9.20 -0.37 -9.84
N GLU A 93 -9.56 -0.78 -8.63
CA GLU A 93 -10.93 -0.70 -8.11
C GLU A 93 -11.42 0.74 -8.07
N VAL A 94 -10.60 1.67 -7.60
CA VAL A 94 -10.96 3.11 -7.54
C VAL A 94 -11.09 3.71 -8.94
N ARG A 95 -10.22 3.33 -9.89
CA ARG A 95 -10.30 3.78 -11.29
C ARG A 95 -11.45 3.14 -12.06
N GLY A 96 -11.78 1.88 -11.77
CA GLY A 96 -12.89 1.13 -12.36
C GLY A 96 -14.25 1.51 -11.78
N SER A 97 -14.28 2.11 -10.60
CA SER A 97 -15.50 2.66 -9.96
C SER A 97 -15.82 4.10 -10.38
N GLY A 98 -15.19 4.62 -11.44
CA GLY A 98 -15.65 5.86 -12.09
C GLY A 98 -17.09 5.69 -12.61
N PRO A 99 -17.89 6.77 -12.72
CA PRO A 99 -19.30 6.64 -13.03
C PRO A 99 -19.45 5.99 -14.41
N THR A 100 -19.88 4.73 -14.43
CA THR A 100 -20.66 4.17 -15.53
C THR A 100 -22.02 4.86 -15.52
N GLY A 101 -22.00 6.14 -15.92
CA GLY A 101 -23.19 6.90 -16.26
C GLY A 101 -23.74 6.35 -17.57
N SER A 102 -24.97 5.86 -17.46
CA SER A 102 -25.87 5.39 -18.52
C SER A 102 -25.99 6.32 -19.72
#